data_AF-Z9JPF0-F1
#
_entry.id   AF-Z9JPF0-F1
#
_cell.length_a   1.000
_cell.length_b   1.000
_cell.length_c   1.000
_cell.angle_alpha   90.00
_cell.angle_beta   90.00
_cell.angle_gamma   90.00
#
_symmetry.space_group_name_H-M   'P 1'
#
loop_
_entity.id
_entity.type
_entity.pdbx_description
1 polymer ?
#
loop_
_entity_poly.entity_id
_entity_poly.type
_entity_poly.pdbx_seq_one_letter_code
_entity_poly.pdbx_strand_id
1 'polypeptide(L)'
;MQTVEMAALNIPGTEEEVFGSGPVLPPLPRWQIALLIAGGGAVGAVLRFLLQLLLPSTTTPTLVEMPWSTLLANTLGCLAMGLLAGGIQVRRDAPRWLFPAVGTGMIGGFTTFSTVVLEGSAMIGAEFPRLALLYGTLTVLLAVVAIMVGLMVGRVSARAAGLARLGPTSRLAGVRPARLQRPARSGHRRRRVEPAPTPNEEDAS
;
A
#
# COMPACT_ATOMS: atom_id res chain seq x y z
N MET A 1 -48.00 30.81 -1.09
CA MET A 1 -47.24 29.62 -1.49
C MET A 1 -45.77 29.97 -1.44
N GLN A 2 -45.11 29.68 -0.32
CA GLN A 2 -43.72 30.03 -0.05
C GLN A 2 -42.77 29.08 -0.79
N THR A 3 -41.79 29.70 -1.44
CA THR A 3 -40.56 29.11 -1.96
C THR A 3 -39.80 28.43 -0.83
N VAL A 4 -39.58 27.12 -0.93
CA VAL A 4 -38.77 26.38 0.04
C VAL A 4 -37.28 26.63 -0.29
N GLU A 5 -36.64 27.36 0.60
CA GLU A 5 -35.20 27.57 0.71
C GLU A 5 -34.45 26.22 0.77
N MET A 6 -33.57 25.97 -0.21
CA MET A 6 -32.58 24.90 -0.14
C MET A 6 -31.31 25.45 0.53
N ALA A 7 -31.42 25.74 1.82
CA ALA A 7 -30.30 26.11 2.68
C ALA A 7 -30.19 25.08 3.81
N ALA A 8 -29.38 24.03 3.60
CA ALA A 8 -28.57 23.35 4.63
C ALA A 8 -28.08 21.98 4.13
N LEU A 9 -26.91 21.96 3.48
CA LEU A 9 -25.87 21.00 3.87
C LEU A 9 -24.49 21.53 3.41
N ASN A 10 -24.14 22.73 3.88
CA ASN A 10 -22.75 23.14 3.90
C ASN A 10 -22.06 22.29 5.00
N ILE A 11 -21.51 21.12 4.63
CA ILE A 11 -20.64 20.35 5.52
C ILE A 11 -19.27 21.03 5.48
N PRO A 12 -18.86 21.77 6.53
CA PRO A 12 -17.54 22.34 6.58
C PRO A 12 -16.57 21.22 6.95
N GLY A 13 -15.68 20.84 6.03
CA GLY A 13 -14.44 20.12 6.38
C GLY A 13 -14.29 18.66 5.94
N THR A 14 -14.83 18.21 4.80
CA THR A 14 -14.70 16.78 4.39
C THR A 14 -14.17 16.52 2.99
N GLU A 15 -13.29 17.36 2.41
CA GLU A 15 -12.66 17.02 1.12
C GLU A 15 -11.12 16.96 1.09
N GLU A 16 -10.39 17.29 2.17
CA GLU A 16 -8.91 17.21 2.15
C GLU A 16 -8.25 16.19 3.10
N GLU A 17 -8.96 15.65 4.12
CA GLU A 17 -8.30 14.81 5.14
C GLU A 17 -8.29 13.29 4.86
N VAL A 18 -8.99 12.79 3.83
CA VAL A 18 -9.14 11.33 3.62
C VAL A 18 -7.98 10.70 2.80
N PHE A 19 -7.16 11.50 2.10
CA PHE A 19 -6.00 11.02 1.32
C PHE A 19 -4.63 11.35 1.94
N GLY A 20 -4.60 11.88 3.16
CA GLY A 20 -3.39 12.26 3.88
C GLY A 20 -2.92 11.19 4.87
N SER A 21 -2.35 10.08 4.42
CA SER A 21 -1.71 9.10 5.33
C SER A 21 -0.43 8.49 4.76
N GLY A 22 0.35 9.32 4.08
CA GLY A 22 1.78 9.10 3.84
C GLY A 22 2.62 10.04 4.71
N PRO A 23 3.90 9.75 4.99
CA PRO A 23 4.77 10.63 5.76
C PRO A 23 4.76 12.05 5.18
N VAL A 24 4.47 13.07 6.02
CA VAL A 24 4.51 14.48 5.63
C VAL A 24 5.96 14.92 5.53
N LEU A 25 6.35 15.32 4.34
CA LEU A 25 7.73 15.34 3.89
C LEU A 25 7.72 16.37 2.73
N PRO A 26 8.40 17.54 2.79
CA PRO A 26 8.26 18.65 1.81
C PRO A 26 8.23 18.21 0.33
N PRO A 27 7.14 18.43 -0.41
CA PRO A 27 6.91 17.73 -1.68
C PRO A 27 8.04 18.04 -2.68
N LEU A 28 8.64 16.99 -3.26
CA LEU A 28 9.46 17.20 -4.46
C LEU A 28 8.61 18.00 -5.46
N PRO A 29 9.15 19.03 -6.11
CA PRO A 29 8.38 19.81 -7.05
C PRO A 29 7.87 18.90 -8.18
N ARG A 30 6.64 19.14 -8.65
CA ARG A 30 5.91 18.24 -9.56
C ARG A 30 6.70 17.87 -10.82
N TRP A 31 7.48 18.79 -11.35
CA TRP A 31 8.33 18.55 -12.52
C TRP A 31 9.44 17.53 -12.24
N GLN A 32 10.02 17.49 -11.03
CA GLN A 32 11.01 16.47 -10.65
C GLN A 32 10.35 15.09 -10.57
N ILE A 33 9.14 15.00 -10.03
CA ILE A 33 8.37 13.76 -10.01
C ILE A 33 8.12 13.27 -11.45
N ALA A 34 7.73 14.16 -12.36
CA ALA A 34 7.54 13.83 -13.76
C ALA A 34 8.83 13.31 -14.42
N LEU A 35 9.97 13.94 -14.17
CA LEU A 35 11.27 13.49 -14.69
C LEU A 35 11.68 12.12 -14.13
N LEU A 36 11.42 11.86 -12.84
CA LEU A 36 11.67 10.56 -12.23
C LEU A 36 10.81 9.46 -12.84
N ILE A 37 9.51 9.74 -13.04
CA ILE A 37 8.58 8.80 -13.71
C ILE A 37 9.02 8.57 -15.15
N ALA A 38 9.36 9.62 -15.89
CA ALA A 38 9.78 9.53 -17.29
C ALA A 38 11.08 8.73 -17.43
N GLY A 39 12.10 9.04 -16.63
CA GLY A 39 13.38 8.33 -16.64
C GLY A 39 13.21 6.86 -16.23
N GLY A 40 12.45 6.59 -15.17
CA GLY A 40 12.11 5.23 -14.77
C GLY A 40 11.36 4.49 -15.86
N GLY A 41 10.32 5.10 -16.41
CA GLY A 41 9.47 4.53 -17.46
C GLY A 41 10.24 4.18 -18.73
N ALA A 42 11.18 5.03 -19.15
CA ALA A 42 12.07 4.74 -20.27
C ALA A 42 12.89 3.47 -20.00
N VAL A 43 13.50 3.36 -18.81
CA VAL A 43 14.25 2.15 -18.43
C VAL A 43 13.34 0.92 -18.40
N GLY A 44 12.15 1.04 -17.82
CA GLY A 44 11.16 -0.05 -17.78
C GLY A 44 10.76 -0.55 -19.17
N ALA A 45 10.45 0.38 -20.08
CA ALA A 45 10.08 0.07 -21.45
C ALA A 45 11.23 -0.61 -22.21
N VAL A 46 12.48 -0.16 -22.02
CA VAL A 46 13.67 -0.80 -22.60
C VAL A 46 13.85 -2.21 -22.05
N LEU A 47 13.72 -2.42 -20.74
CA LEU A 47 13.81 -3.77 -20.15
C LEU A 47 12.75 -4.72 -20.70
N ARG A 48 11.52 -4.23 -20.85
CA ARG A 48 10.43 -5.00 -21.46
C ARG A 48 10.72 -5.32 -22.93
N PHE A 49 11.29 -4.37 -23.68
CA PHE A 49 11.73 -4.60 -25.06
C PHE A 49 12.83 -5.65 -25.14
N LEU A 50 13.85 -5.57 -24.28
CA LEU A 50 14.91 -6.58 -24.21
C LEU A 50 14.34 -7.96 -23.88
N LEU A 51 13.38 -8.05 -22.95
CA LEU A 51 12.75 -9.33 -22.62
C LEU A 51 12.01 -9.94 -23.81
N GLN A 52 11.38 -9.12 -24.66
CA GLN A 52 10.76 -9.58 -25.92
C GLN A 52 11.82 -10.09 -26.93
N LEU A 53 13.01 -9.49 -26.96
CA LEU A 53 14.11 -9.98 -27.80
C LEU A 53 14.69 -11.30 -27.31
N LEU A 54 14.76 -11.51 -25.98
CA LEU A 54 15.28 -12.74 -25.39
C LEU A 54 14.29 -13.91 -25.47
N LEU A 55 12.99 -13.61 -25.36
CA LEU A 55 11.89 -14.59 -25.50
C LEU A 55 10.98 -14.17 -26.65
N PRO A 56 11.43 -14.33 -27.91
CA PRO A 56 10.60 -14.06 -29.06
C PRO A 56 9.46 -15.07 -29.12
N SER A 57 8.24 -14.58 -29.38
CA SER A 57 7.08 -15.42 -29.61
C SER A 57 7.03 -15.80 -31.09
N THR A 58 7.05 -17.09 -31.41
CA THR A 58 6.96 -17.53 -32.81
C THR A 58 5.50 -17.80 -33.14
N THR A 59 4.92 -17.03 -34.05
CA THR A 59 3.60 -17.37 -34.62
C THR A 59 3.82 -17.96 -36.01
N THR A 60 3.53 -19.26 -36.14
CA THR A 60 3.51 -19.93 -37.45
C THR A 60 2.06 -20.20 -37.86
N PRO A 61 1.78 -20.41 -39.16
CA PRO A 61 0.42 -20.71 -39.64
C PRO A 61 -0.23 -21.94 -38.98
N THR A 62 0.58 -22.82 -38.40
CA THR A 62 0.16 -24.09 -37.78
C THR A 62 0.24 -24.10 -36.26
N LEU A 63 0.90 -23.10 -35.64
CA LEU A 63 1.08 -23.01 -34.19
C LEU A 63 1.13 -21.54 -33.75
N VAL A 64 0.23 -21.19 -32.83
CA VAL A 64 0.26 -19.93 -32.10
C VAL A 64 0.92 -20.18 -30.75
N GLU A 65 2.14 -19.68 -30.57
CA GLU A 65 2.83 -19.76 -29.29
C GLU A 65 2.29 -18.73 -28.29
N MET A 66 2.33 -19.08 -27.01
CA MET A 66 1.93 -18.17 -25.95
C MET A 66 2.97 -17.05 -25.77
N PRO A 67 2.57 -15.78 -25.61
CA PRO A 67 3.49 -14.66 -25.42
C PRO A 67 4.14 -14.69 -24.03
N TRP A 68 5.16 -15.52 -23.87
CA TRP A 68 5.85 -15.73 -22.60
C TRP A 68 6.56 -14.47 -22.10
N SER A 69 7.12 -13.67 -23.01
CA SER A 69 7.79 -12.40 -22.66
C SER A 69 6.84 -11.42 -21.98
N THR A 70 5.64 -11.21 -22.53
CA THR A 70 4.62 -10.32 -21.97
C THR A 70 4.06 -10.85 -20.64
N LEU A 71 3.79 -12.15 -20.54
CA LEU A 71 3.33 -12.77 -19.30
C LEU A 71 4.37 -12.65 -18.17
N LEU A 72 5.64 -12.92 -18.48
CA LEU A 72 6.74 -12.79 -17.52
C LEU A 72 6.97 -11.34 -17.11
N ALA A 73 6.95 -10.40 -18.06
CA ALA A 73 7.08 -8.97 -17.76
C ALA A 73 6.02 -8.51 -16.74
N ASN A 74 4.76 -8.83 -17.01
CA ASN A 74 3.66 -8.46 -16.12
C ASN A 74 3.75 -9.16 -14.75
N THR A 75 4.06 -10.47 -14.73
CA THR A 75 4.17 -11.23 -13.47
C THR A 75 5.32 -10.72 -12.60
N LEU A 76 6.51 -10.54 -13.18
CA LEU A 76 7.68 -10.02 -12.46
C LEU A 76 7.49 -8.57 -12.05
N GLY A 77 6.85 -7.75 -12.89
CA GLY A 77 6.50 -6.38 -12.56
C GLY A 77 5.54 -6.28 -11.38
N CYS A 78 4.49 -7.11 -11.34
CA CYS A 78 3.56 -7.18 -10.21
C CYS A 78 4.24 -7.66 -8.92
N LEU A 79 5.13 -8.66 -9.01
CA LEU A 79 5.95 -9.10 -7.88
C LEU A 79 6.82 -7.95 -7.36
N ALA A 80 7.54 -7.26 -8.24
CA ALA A 80 8.40 -6.14 -7.91
C ALA A 80 7.61 -4.96 -7.30
N MET A 81 6.42 -4.65 -7.83
CA MET A 81 5.53 -3.64 -7.26
C MET A 81 5.09 -4.01 -5.85
N GLY A 82 4.74 -5.28 -5.63
CA GLY A 82 4.40 -5.80 -4.32
C GLY A 82 5.57 -5.68 -3.33
N LEU A 83 6.78 -6.06 -3.74
CA LEU A 83 8.00 -5.94 -2.92
C LEU A 83 8.25 -4.48 -2.52
N LEU A 84 8.16 -3.57 -3.50
CA LEU A 84 8.35 -2.14 -3.31
C LEU A 84 7.31 -1.55 -2.36
N ALA A 85 6.02 -1.77 -2.63
CA ALA A 85 4.93 -1.25 -1.83
C ALA A 85 4.95 -1.84 -0.41
N GLY A 86 5.19 -3.14 -0.27
CA GLY A 86 5.28 -3.83 1.01
C GLY A 86 6.45 -3.33 1.86
N GLY A 87 7.60 -3.08 1.22
CA GLY A 87 8.78 -2.55 1.90
C GLY A 87 8.60 -1.10 2.37
N ILE A 88 8.05 -0.23 1.52
CA ILE A 88 7.78 1.19 1.85
C ILE A 88 6.76 1.31 2.98
N GLN A 89 5.74 0.45 3.03
CA GLN A 89 4.75 0.45 4.12
C GLN A 89 5.40 0.25 5.51
N VAL A 90 6.49 -0.52 5.58
CA VAL A 90 7.22 -0.77 6.83
C VAL A 90 8.26 0.32 7.08
N ARG A 91 8.93 0.81 6.04
CA ARG A 91 10.01 1.80 6.12
C ARG A 91 9.48 3.22 5.96
N ARG A 92 9.16 3.87 7.08
CA ARG A 92 8.75 5.29 7.09
C ARG A 92 9.84 6.26 6.63
N ASP A 93 11.10 5.80 6.57
CA ASP A 93 12.26 6.53 6.09
C ASP A 93 12.54 6.34 4.59
N ALA A 94 11.66 5.65 3.84
CA ALA A 94 11.86 5.42 2.41
C ALA A 94 12.02 6.75 1.64
N PRO A 95 13.01 6.85 0.73
CA PRO A 95 13.19 8.06 -0.07
C PRO A 95 11.97 8.36 -0.93
N ARG A 96 11.55 9.62 -0.97
CA ARG A 96 10.31 10.03 -1.67
C ARG A 96 10.36 9.88 -3.18
N TRP A 97 11.57 9.91 -3.75
CA TRP A 97 11.78 9.70 -5.18
C TRP A 97 11.59 8.23 -5.60
N LEU A 98 11.65 7.29 -4.64
CA LEU A 98 11.71 5.86 -4.91
C LEU A 98 10.43 5.35 -5.59
N PHE A 99 9.26 5.70 -5.05
CA PHE A 99 8.00 5.22 -5.63
C PHE A 99 7.70 5.83 -7.00
N PRO A 100 7.86 7.16 -7.23
CA PRO A 100 7.73 7.73 -8.58
C PRO A 100 8.70 7.13 -9.59
N ALA A 101 9.99 7.00 -9.26
CA ALA A 101 10.99 6.52 -10.20
C ALA A 101 10.85 5.01 -10.48
N VAL A 102 10.69 4.20 -9.43
CA VAL A 102 10.72 2.74 -9.56
C VAL A 102 9.31 2.17 -9.70
N GLY A 103 8.36 2.56 -8.86
CA GLY A 103 6.99 2.05 -8.87
C GLY A 103 6.22 2.53 -10.09
N THR A 104 5.97 3.83 -10.16
CA THR A 104 5.20 4.42 -11.26
C THR A 104 5.99 4.41 -12.57
N GLY A 105 7.26 4.81 -12.54
CA GLY A 105 8.13 4.86 -13.71
C GLY A 105 8.53 3.48 -14.20
N MET A 106 9.58 2.90 -13.61
CA MET A 106 10.23 1.69 -14.12
C MET A 106 9.30 0.48 -14.18
N ILE A 107 8.63 0.14 -13.07
CA ILE A 107 7.73 -1.02 -13.04
C ILE A 107 6.53 -0.75 -13.95
N GLY A 108 5.96 0.47 -13.91
CA GLY A 108 4.88 0.87 -14.81
C GLY A 108 5.22 0.71 -16.30
N GLY A 109 6.40 1.17 -16.74
CA GLY A 109 6.87 1.02 -18.13
C GLY A 109 7.29 -0.42 -18.50
N PHE A 110 7.68 -1.22 -17.51
CA PHE A 110 8.05 -2.62 -17.69
C PHE A 110 6.83 -3.54 -17.85
N THR A 111 5.72 -3.24 -17.19
CA THR A 111 4.45 -3.95 -17.37
C THR A 111 3.65 -3.41 -18.56
N THR A 112 2.74 -4.19 -19.13
CA THR A 112 1.89 -3.74 -20.24
C THR A 112 0.60 -4.53 -20.32
N PHE A 113 -0.54 -3.85 -20.16
CA PHE A 113 -1.86 -4.45 -20.39
C PHE A 113 -2.31 -4.32 -21.85
N SER A 114 -1.95 -3.22 -22.52
CA SER A 114 -2.31 -3.01 -23.94
C SER A 114 -1.73 -4.10 -24.83
N THR A 115 -0.51 -4.56 -24.57
CA THR A 115 0.10 -5.67 -25.31
C THR A 115 -0.64 -6.98 -25.07
N VAL A 116 -1.07 -7.28 -23.84
CA VAL A 116 -1.87 -8.48 -23.52
C VAL A 116 -3.18 -8.48 -24.33
N VAL A 117 -3.86 -7.33 -24.41
CA VAL A 117 -5.10 -7.20 -25.19
C VAL A 117 -4.84 -7.38 -26.69
N LEU A 118 -3.79 -6.78 -27.24
CA LEU A 118 -3.42 -6.93 -28.65
C LEU A 118 -3.10 -8.38 -29.00
N GLU A 119 -2.27 -9.05 -28.19
CA GLU A 119 -1.92 -10.46 -28.36
C GLU A 119 -3.14 -11.37 -28.25
N GLY A 120 -4.01 -11.13 -27.27
CA GLY A 120 -5.27 -11.86 -27.14
C GLY A 120 -6.19 -11.66 -28.35
N SER A 121 -6.29 -10.43 -28.86
CA SER A 121 -7.08 -10.14 -30.07
C SER A 121 -6.51 -10.81 -31.32
N ALA A 122 -5.18 -10.87 -31.45
CA ALA A 122 -4.51 -11.57 -32.54
C ALA A 122 -4.77 -13.08 -32.48
N MET A 123 -4.75 -13.69 -31.29
CA MET A 123 -5.10 -15.10 -31.12
C MET A 123 -6.54 -15.40 -31.52
N ILE A 124 -7.49 -14.51 -31.19
CA ILE A 124 -8.89 -14.64 -31.61
C ILE A 124 -9.00 -14.55 -33.13
N GLY A 125 -8.34 -13.56 -33.74
CA GLY A 125 -8.32 -13.41 -35.20
C GLY A 125 -7.62 -14.55 -35.95
N ALA A 126 -6.77 -15.31 -35.27
CA ALA A 126 -6.12 -16.51 -35.78
C ALA A 126 -6.92 -17.80 -35.52
N GLU A 127 -8.19 -17.72 -35.08
CA GLU A 127 -9.05 -18.86 -34.75
C GLU A 127 -8.63 -19.67 -33.51
N PHE A 128 -7.91 -19.05 -32.56
CA PHE A 128 -7.51 -19.64 -31.26
C PHE A 128 -8.13 -18.94 -30.03
N PRO A 129 -9.46 -18.78 -29.94
CA PRO A 129 -10.11 -18.04 -28.84
C PRO A 129 -9.93 -18.71 -27.46
N ARG A 130 -9.83 -20.04 -27.41
CA ARG A 130 -9.56 -20.77 -26.15
C ARG A 130 -8.19 -20.43 -25.58
N LEU A 131 -7.18 -20.30 -26.45
CA LEU A 131 -5.83 -19.92 -26.05
C LEU A 131 -5.80 -18.46 -25.57
N ALA A 132 -6.51 -17.56 -26.25
CA ALA A 132 -6.66 -16.16 -25.83
C ALA A 132 -7.27 -16.04 -24.43
N LEU A 133 -8.33 -16.81 -24.16
CA LEU A 133 -8.99 -16.82 -22.84
C LEU A 133 -8.06 -17.37 -21.75
N LEU A 134 -7.34 -18.46 -22.04
CA LEU A 134 -6.35 -19.03 -21.12
C LEU A 134 -5.23 -18.02 -20.84
N TYR A 135 -4.68 -17.39 -21.87
CA TYR A 135 -3.62 -16.40 -21.76
C TYR A 135 -4.03 -15.20 -20.90
N GLY A 136 -5.20 -14.61 -21.17
CA GLY A 136 -5.73 -13.49 -20.39
C GLY A 136 -5.98 -13.86 -18.93
N THR A 137 -6.63 -15.00 -18.69
CA THR A 137 -6.94 -15.47 -17.33
C THR A 137 -5.67 -15.75 -16.54
N LEU A 138 -4.72 -16.47 -17.15
CA LEU A 138 -3.46 -16.81 -16.51
C LEU A 138 -2.63 -15.57 -16.18
N THR A 139 -2.60 -14.59 -17.09
CA THR A 139 -1.89 -13.31 -16.86
C THR A 139 -2.44 -12.58 -15.64
N VAL A 140 -3.76 -12.48 -15.49
CA VAL A 140 -4.39 -11.82 -14.35
C VAL A 140 -4.15 -12.61 -13.05
N LEU A 141 -4.35 -13.93 -13.06
CA LEU A 141 -4.16 -14.76 -11.88
C LEU A 141 -2.70 -14.71 -11.37
N LEU A 142 -1.73 -14.84 -12.28
CA LEU A 142 -0.32 -14.74 -11.92
C LEU A 142 0.05 -13.35 -11.42
N ALA A 143 -0.48 -12.28 -12.02
CA ALA A 143 -0.27 -10.92 -11.53
C ALA A 143 -0.79 -10.72 -10.10
N VAL A 144 -1.99 -11.21 -9.79
CA VAL A 144 -2.59 -11.14 -8.44
C VAL A 144 -1.77 -11.94 -7.42
N VAL A 145 -1.39 -13.18 -7.76
CA VAL A 145 -0.56 -13.99 -6.87
C VAL A 145 0.80 -13.33 -6.64
N ALA A 146 1.44 -12.85 -7.72
CA ALA A 146 2.74 -12.21 -7.68
C ALA A 146 2.74 -10.96 -6.79
N ILE A 147 1.77 -10.06 -6.92
CA ILE A 147 1.71 -8.87 -6.08
C ILE A 147 1.46 -9.21 -4.61
N MET A 148 0.62 -10.21 -4.31
CA MET A 148 0.37 -10.65 -2.93
C MET A 148 1.63 -11.23 -2.29
N VAL A 149 2.33 -12.11 -3.00
CA VAL A 149 3.63 -12.64 -2.57
C VAL A 149 4.63 -11.51 -2.37
N GLY A 150 4.72 -10.57 -3.32
CA GLY A 150 5.59 -9.42 -3.23
C GLY A 150 5.31 -8.55 -2.00
N LEU A 151 4.04 -8.25 -1.71
CA LEU A 151 3.65 -7.48 -0.53
C LEU A 151 4.06 -8.17 0.77
N MET A 152 3.85 -9.49 0.88
CA MET A 152 4.25 -10.27 2.06
C MET A 152 5.76 -10.24 2.25
N VAL A 153 6.52 -10.58 1.20
CA VAL A 153 7.98 -10.64 1.23
C VAL A 153 8.59 -9.27 1.47
N GLY A 154 8.06 -8.21 0.83
CA GLY A 154 8.49 -6.83 1.01
C GLY A 154 8.34 -6.36 2.45
N ARG A 155 7.22 -6.70 3.10
CA ARG A 155 7.00 -6.39 4.52
C ARG A 155 7.96 -7.15 5.44
N VAL A 156 8.15 -8.46 5.20
CA VAL A 156 9.01 -9.31 6.03
C VAL A 156 10.47 -8.88 5.93
N SER A 157 10.98 -8.70 4.71
CA SER A 157 12.35 -8.27 4.45
C SER A 157 12.67 -6.90 5.07
N ALA A 158 11.75 -5.94 4.96
CA ALA A 158 11.89 -4.63 5.58
C ALA A 158 11.94 -4.70 7.12
N ARG A 159 11.12 -5.53 7.76
CA ARG A 159 11.15 -5.73 9.21
C ARG A 159 12.45 -6.39 9.67
N ALA A 160 12.90 -7.42 8.97
CA ALA A 160 14.15 -8.11 9.26
C ALA A 160 15.35 -7.13 9.16
N ALA A 161 15.38 -6.29 8.13
CA ALA A 161 16.40 -5.26 7.97
C ALA A 161 16.35 -4.20 9.09
N GLY A 162 15.15 -3.83 9.56
CA GLY A 162 14.98 -2.94 10.71
C GLY A 162 15.53 -3.53 12.02
N LEU A 163 15.26 -4.81 12.28
CA LEU A 163 15.78 -5.53 13.45
C LEU A 163 17.30 -5.75 13.38
N ALA A 164 17.85 -5.95 12.19
CA ALA A 164 19.30 -6.07 11.99
C ALA A 164 20.05 -4.77 12.34
N ARG A 165 19.43 -3.60 12.11
CA ARG A 165 20.00 -2.28 12.46
C ARG A 165 20.02 -2.01 13.97
N LEU A 166 19.15 -2.68 14.73
CA LEU A 166 19.12 -2.63 16.19
C LEU A 166 20.13 -3.67 16.72
N GLY A 167 21.29 -3.20 17.19
CA GLY A 167 22.35 -4.04 17.74
C GLY A 167 21.87 -4.93 18.92
N PRO A 168 22.62 -5.98 19.31
CA PRO A 168 22.17 -7.03 20.23
C PRO A 168 21.60 -6.53 21.56
N THR A 169 22.18 -5.45 22.10
CA THR A 169 21.83 -4.85 23.40
C THR A 169 20.45 -4.18 23.42
N SER A 170 19.98 -3.69 22.28
CA SER A 170 18.66 -3.06 22.17
C SER A 170 17.51 -4.05 22.02
N ARG A 171 17.79 -5.30 21.61
CA ARG A 171 16.80 -6.37 21.44
C ARG A 171 16.28 -6.93 22.77
N LEU A 172 17.12 -6.93 23.80
CA LEU A 172 16.78 -7.42 25.14
C LEU A 172 16.16 -6.34 26.04
N ALA A 173 16.37 -5.05 25.75
CA ALA A 173 15.86 -3.94 26.54
C ALA A 173 14.33 -3.71 26.38
N GLY A 174 13.73 -4.23 25.31
CA GLY A 174 12.28 -4.12 25.04
C GLY A 174 11.40 -5.08 25.83
N VAL A 175 11.97 -6.14 26.41
CA VAL A 175 11.25 -7.08 27.28
C VAL A 175 11.42 -6.61 28.73
N ARG A 176 10.79 -5.48 29.09
CA ARG A 176 10.61 -5.16 30.52
C ARG A 176 9.46 -6.02 31.04
N PRO A 177 9.69 -6.96 31.99
CA PRO A 177 8.59 -7.71 32.57
C PRO A 177 7.62 -6.73 33.22
N ALA A 178 6.33 -6.88 32.91
CA ALA A 178 5.25 -6.10 33.48
C ALA A 178 5.44 -6.07 35.00
N ARG A 179 5.86 -4.92 35.52
CA ARG A 179 6.10 -4.71 36.95
C ARG A 179 4.75 -4.89 37.63
N LEU A 180 4.54 -6.05 38.25
CA LEU A 180 3.39 -6.38 39.10
C LEU A 180 3.12 -5.19 40.02
N GLN A 181 2.10 -4.41 39.69
CA GLN A 181 1.60 -3.35 40.55
C GLN A 181 1.06 -4.04 41.80
N ARG A 182 1.83 -3.99 42.89
CA ARG A 182 1.36 -4.38 44.21
C ARG A 182 0.16 -3.49 44.56
N PRO A 183 -1.00 -4.05 44.91
CA PRO A 183 -2.16 -3.25 45.28
C PRO A 183 -1.84 -2.48 46.56
N ALA A 184 -2.09 -1.17 46.53
CA ALA A 184 -1.91 -0.28 47.65
C ALA A 184 -2.83 -0.69 48.81
N ARG A 185 -2.25 -0.94 49.99
CA ARG A 185 -3.00 -1.12 51.24
C ARG A 185 -3.81 0.15 51.53
N SER A 186 -5.13 0.06 51.43
CA SER A 186 -6.05 1.12 51.82
C SER A 186 -6.09 1.23 53.36
N GLY A 187 -5.57 2.33 53.88
CA GLY A 187 -5.64 2.68 55.30
C GLY A 187 -7.08 3.00 55.71
N HIS A 188 -7.61 2.23 56.66
CA HIS A 188 -8.92 2.43 57.25
C HIS A 188 -8.89 3.64 58.21
N ARG A 189 -9.27 4.82 57.72
CA ARG A 189 -9.39 6.04 58.54
C ARG A 189 -10.83 6.15 59.06
N ARG A 190 -11.03 5.86 60.36
CA ARG A 190 -12.31 5.99 61.06
C ARG A 190 -12.84 7.43 60.95
N ARG A 191 -14.05 7.61 60.43
CA ARG A 191 -14.79 8.88 60.49
C ARG A 191 -15.36 9.07 61.90
N ARG A 192 -15.02 10.18 62.53
CA ARG A 192 -15.62 10.69 63.76
C ARG A 192 -16.99 11.26 63.40
N VAL A 193 -18.04 10.82 64.07
CA VAL A 193 -19.42 11.32 63.92
C VAL A 193 -19.53 12.60 64.76
N GLU A 194 -20.00 13.68 64.16
CA GLU A 194 -20.31 14.96 64.81
C GLU A 194 -21.83 15.11 64.91
N PRO A 195 -22.39 15.55 66.05
CA PRO A 195 -23.84 15.55 66.27
C PRO A 195 -24.53 16.76 65.62
N ALA A 196 -25.81 16.57 65.25
CA ALA A 196 -26.65 17.49 64.50
C ALA A 196 -27.07 18.75 65.28
N PRO A 197 -27.28 19.90 64.61
CA PRO A 197 -27.85 21.11 65.22
C PRO A 197 -29.39 21.06 65.30
N THR A 198 -29.95 21.58 66.38
CA THR A 198 -31.39 21.71 66.64
C THR A 198 -32.03 22.87 65.84
N PRO A 199 -33.35 22.83 65.55
CA PRO A 199 -34.02 23.88 64.79
C PRO A 199 -34.38 25.08 65.67
N ASN A 200 -34.14 26.29 65.15
CA ASN A 200 -34.51 27.56 65.77
C ASN A 200 -36.02 27.79 65.65
N GLU A 201 -36.64 28.13 66.79
CA GLU A 201 -37.94 28.76 66.89
C GLU A 201 -37.87 30.24 66.50
N GLU A 202 -39.03 30.81 66.18
CA GLU A 202 -39.36 32.25 66.11
C GLU A 202 -39.13 32.99 64.78
N ASP A 203 -40.01 32.69 63.80
CA ASP A 203 -40.63 33.73 62.96
C ASP A 203 -41.82 34.32 63.74
N ALA A 204 -41.64 35.53 64.27
CA ALA A 204 -42.72 36.38 64.77
C ALA A 204 -42.40 37.84 64.43
N SER A 205 -42.97 38.34 63.32
CA SER A 205 -43.50 39.70 63.11
C SER A 205 -43.87 39.92 61.64
#